data_AF-A0AA40YPK2-F1
#
_entry.id   AF-A0AA40YPK2-F1
#
_cell.length_a   1.000
_cell.length_b   1.000
_cell.length_c   1.000
_cell.angle_alpha   90.00
_cell.angle_beta   90.00
_cell.angle_gamma   90.00
#
_symmetry.space_group_name_H-M   'P 1'
#
loop_
_entity.id
_entity.type
_entity.pdbx_description
1 polymer ?
#
loop_
_entity_poly.entity_id
_entity_poly.type
_entity_poly.pdbx_seq_one_letter_code
_entity_poly.pdbx_strand_id
1 'polypeptide(L)'
;MVLAGTAACGTVENLSAGQKLDNAFEKLGEERSIAFELDLDTDAKSLMALDAEQSEPGEEMPAEIAELLSEGTISVSMHSKKPIKESEEKDFTAMAMKLSGPDGALLEYRLVGDWIYARVDAATLGEMSGSPLPPASELPPEAGAFKKLLAGEWIKLSKKEMEETGKNMSGAEGLGAEEPSAEPSLDAKTQKKLTDALKKAVAENVDFTTSGGSDGTEHIKATAPFRTLVTELFEALKPLRNDLPIGDELPTAKDFADAPNKKVSADFTLKNGELTEVSVDLAKLAETAKVKKFALVLRVSEGEKPEAPAGATELNIEELMTSMLSGAFGGAVADEEFGDASFEEGDLAGDVQMW
;
A
#
# COMPACT_ATOMS: atom_id res chain seq x y z
N MET A 1 -18.69 54.45 38.88
CA MET A 1 -19.28 53.15 38.48
C MET A 1 -18.21 52.45 37.66
N VAL A 2 -17.50 51.51 38.28
CA VAL A 2 -16.40 50.75 37.66
C VAL A 2 -17.05 49.53 36.99
N LEU A 3 -17.03 49.51 35.66
CA LEU A 3 -17.40 48.31 34.89
C LEU A 3 -16.12 47.52 34.65
N ALA A 4 -15.87 46.56 35.56
CA ALA A 4 -14.90 45.51 35.37
C ALA A 4 -15.44 44.55 34.31
N GLY A 5 -15.00 44.69 33.06
CA GLY A 5 -15.17 43.69 32.03
C GLY A 5 -14.20 42.55 32.31
N THR A 6 -14.69 41.43 32.81
CA THR A 6 -13.96 40.17 32.87
C THR A 6 -13.72 39.70 31.44
N ALA A 7 -12.56 40.04 30.88
CA ALA A 7 -12.01 39.30 29.76
C ALA A 7 -11.70 37.89 30.28
N ALA A 8 -12.59 36.95 30.02
CA ALA A 8 -12.27 35.53 30.07
C ALA A 8 -11.31 35.25 28.90
N CYS A 9 -10.03 35.57 29.08
CA CYS A 9 -8.96 34.96 28.31
C CYS A 9 -9.00 33.48 28.68
N GLY A 10 -9.77 32.70 27.92
CA GLY A 10 -9.67 31.25 27.94
C GLY A 10 -8.21 30.91 27.72
N THR A 11 -7.61 30.26 28.72
CA THR A 11 -6.28 29.72 28.67
C THR A 11 -6.21 28.85 27.42
N VAL A 12 -5.54 29.33 26.37
CA VAL A 12 -5.16 28.45 25.25
C VAL A 12 -4.22 27.43 25.89
N GLU A 13 -4.70 26.21 26.07
CA GLU A 13 -3.86 25.12 26.56
C GLU A 13 -2.64 25.05 25.66
N ASN A 14 -1.46 25.31 26.24
CA ASN A 14 -0.20 25.27 25.51
C ASN A 14 0.21 23.79 25.40
N LEU A 15 -0.50 23.06 24.55
CA LEU A 15 -0.27 21.65 24.30
C LEU A 15 1.15 21.43 23.75
N SER A 16 1.83 20.40 24.24
CA SER A 16 3.09 19.97 23.66
C SER A 16 2.89 19.46 22.23
N ALA A 17 3.95 19.41 21.42
CA ALA A 17 3.90 18.86 20.07
C ALA A 17 3.32 17.42 20.04
N GLY A 18 3.73 16.57 20.99
CA GLY A 18 3.17 15.22 21.14
C GLY A 18 1.67 15.23 21.42
N GLN A 19 1.19 16.10 22.32
CA GLN A 19 -0.25 16.23 22.62
C GLN A 19 -1.05 16.76 21.42
N LYS A 20 -0.47 17.64 20.60
CA LYS A 20 -1.11 18.12 19.38
C LYS A 20 -1.25 17.01 18.34
N LEU A 21 -0.22 16.19 18.17
CA LEU A 21 -0.29 15.00 17.31
C LEU A 21 -1.32 14.00 17.83
N ASP A 22 -1.30 13.72 19.13
CA ASP A 22 -2.29 12.84 19.77
C ASP A 22 -3.72 13.31 19.47
N ASN A 23 -4.01 14.59 19.68
CA ASN A 23 -5.30 15.17 19.38
C ASN A 23 -5.66 15.09 17.89
N ALA A 24 -4.69 15.28 16.99
CA ALA A 24 -4.92 15.17 15.55
C ALA A 24 -5.29 13.74 15.14
N PHE A 25 -4.62 12.72 15.71
CA PHE A 25 -4.99 11.31 15.50
C PHE A 25 -6.34 10.96 16.13
N GLU A 26 -6.67 11.53 17.30
CA GLU A 26 -7.98 11.35 17.91
C GLU A 26 -9.11 11.86 17.01
N LYS A 27 -8.92 13.03 16.39
CA LYS A 27 -9.87 13.59 15.40
C LYS A 27 -10.01 12.71 14.17
N LEU A 28 -8.91 12.20 13.60
CA LEU A 28 -9.00 11.26 12.48
C LEU A 28 -9.82 10.01 12.84
N GLY A 29 -9.73 9.53 14.07
CA GLY A 29 -10.55 8.43 14.56
C GLY A 29 -12.03 8.79 14.78
N GLU A 30 -12.37 10.07 14.90
CA GLU A 30 -13.76 10.54 15.00
C GLU A 30 -14.48 10.54 13.66
N GLU A 31 -13.72 10.63 12.57
CA GLU A 31 -14.26 10.56 11.22
C GLU A 31 -14.90 9.22 10.93
N ARG A 32 -15.90 9.25 10.05
CA ARG A 32 -16.52 8.04 9.50
C ARG A 32 -15.91 7.64 8.17
N SER A 33 -15.27 8.59 7.51
CA SER A 33 -14.68 8.40 6.19
C SER A 33 -13.33 9.08 6.13
N ILE A 34 -12.31 8.35 5.71
CA ILE A 34 -10.96 8.88 5.57
C ILE A 34 -10.36 8.40 4.26
N ALA A 35 -9.54 9.27 3.68
CA ALA A 35 -8.74 8.96 2.51
C ALA A 35 -7.27 9.28 2.79
N PHE A 36 -6.43 8.35 2.39
CA PHE A 36 -4.97 8.40 2.44
C PHE A 36 -4.43 8.40 1.02
N GLU A 37 -3.39 9.19 0.80
CA GLU A 37 -2.65 9.22 -0.46
C GLU A 37 -1.16 9.13 -0.15
N LEU A 38 -0.47 8.16 -0.75
CA LEU A 38 0.95 7.93 -0.58
C LEU A 38 1.66 8.15 -1.92
N ASP A 39 2.66 9.02 -1.93
CA ASP A 39 3.52 9.31 -3.08
C ASP A 39 4.98 9.47 -2.63
N LEU A 40 5.89 9.37 -3.61
CA LEU A 40 7.29 9.65 -3.42
C LEU A 40 7.62 11.00 -4.03
N ASP A 41 7.87 11.97 -3.16
CA ASP A 41 8.15 13.35 -3.54
C ASP A 41 9.61 13.49 -3.99
N THR A 42 9.83 13.15 -5.25
CA THR A 42 11.10 13.13 -5.96
C THR A 42 10.86 13.36 -7.47
N ASP A 43 11.92 13.32 -8.25
CA ASP A 43 11.84 13.31 -9.71
C ASP A 43 12.52 12.06 -10.28
N ALA A 44 12.07 11.59 -11.45
CA ALA A 44 12.61 10.40 -12.11
C ALA A 44 14.13 10.46 -12.28
N LYS A 45 14.69 11.63 -12.59
CA LYS A 45 16.14 11.81 -12.75
C LYS A 45 16.89 11.62 -11.43
N SER A 46 16.33 12.07 -10.31
CA SER A 46 16.87 11.84 -8.97
C SER A 46 16.86 10.34 -8.62
N LEU A 47 15.80 9.61 -8.98
CA LEU A 47 15.72 8.16 -8.78
C LEU A 47 16.74 7.39 -9.63
N MET A 48 16.83 7.70 -10.92
CA MET A 48 17.82 7.07 -11.81
C MET A 48 19.25 7.37 -11.34
N ALA A 49 19.51 8.57 -10.83
CA ALA A 49 20.83 8.92 -10.29
C ALA A 49 21.16 8.14 -9.00
N LEU A 50 20.15 7.85 -8.17
CA LEU A 50 20.31 7.01 -6.99
C LEU A 50 20.59 5.56 -7.36
N ASP A 51 19.83 5.04 -8.31
CA ASP A 51 19.97 3.67 -8.80
C ASP A 51 21.33 3.42 -9.45
N ALA A 52 21.76 4.31 -10.35
CA ALA A 52 23.05 4.21 -11.03
C ALA A 52 24.29 4.19 -10.10
N GLU A 53 24.16 4.60 -8.84
CA GLU A 53 25.23 4.49 -7.85
C GLU A 53 25.31 3.11 -7.18
N GLN A 54 24.21 2.34 -7.20
CA GLN A 54 24.07 1.07 -6.50
C GLN A 54 24.00 -0.14 -7.46
N SER A 55 23.49 0.07 -8.67
CA SER A 55 23.23 -0.99 -9.65
C SER A 55 24.48 -1.40 -10.40
N GLU A 56 24.58 -2.68 -10.75
CA GLU A 56 25.58 -3.18 -11.69
C GLU A 56 25.24 -2.73 -13.12
N PRO A 57 26.23 -2.60 -14.02
CA PRO A 57 25.98 -2.24 -15.41
C PRO A 57 25.01 -3.21 -16.09
N GLY A 58 23.86 -2.71 -16.57
CA GLY A 58 22.79 -3.49 -17.18
C GLY A 58 21.64 -3.85 -16.23
N GLU A 59 21.76 -3.53 -14.95
CA GLU A 59 20.70 -3.69 -13.94
C GLU A 59 20.10 -2.34 -13.53
N GLU A 60 20.44 -1.26 -14.23
CA GLU A 60 19.92 0.06 -13.90
C GLU A 60 18.40 0.16 -14.10
N MET A 61 17.75 0.90 -13.21
CA MET A 61 16.33 1.18 -13.23
C MET A 61 15.92 1.79 -14.58
N PRO A 62 14.93 1.19 -15.28
CA PRO A 62 14.37 1.76 -16.50
C PRO A 62 13.74 3.14 -16.25
N ALA A 63 13.75 4.00 -17.27
CA ALA A 63 13.21 5.35 -17.17
C ALA A 63 11.72 5.34 -16.83
N GLU A 64 10.98 4.37 -17.37
CA GLU A 64 9.55 4.16 -17.17
C GLU A 64 9.23 3.80 -15.71
N ILE A 65 10.10 3.03 -15.06
CA ILE A 65 9.98 2.69 -13.64
C ILE A 65 10.28 3.91 -12.76
N ALA A 66 11.32 4.68 -13.11
CA ALA A 66 11.65 5.90 -12.40
C ALA A 66 10.52 6.95 -12.51
N GLU A 67 9.91 7.08 -13.68
CA GLU A 67 8.75 7.95 -13.91
C GLU A 67 7.55 7.51 -13.07
N LEU A 68 7.20 6.20 -13.12
CA LEU A 68 6.15 5.65 -12.29
C LEU A 68 6.38 5.88 -10.80
N LEU A 69 7.60 5.67 -10.28
CA LEU A 69 7.87 5.88 -8.87
C LEU A 69 7.79 7.36 -8.47
N SER A 70 8.16 8.28 -9.37
CA SER A 70 8.14 9.72 -9.08
C SER A 70 6.78 10.38 -9.24
N GLU A 71 5.91 9.86 -10.11
CA GLU A 71 4.58 10.41 -10.36
C GLU A 71 3.45 9.51 -9.84
N GLY A 72 3.80 8.30 -9.43
CA GLY A 72 2.88 7.29 -8.97
C GLY A 72 2.28 7.62 -7.61
N THR A 73 1.05 7.17 -7.42
CA THR A 73 0.29 7.45 -6.20
C THR A 73 -0.49 6.22 -5.78
N ILE A 74 -0.43 5.88 -4.50
CA ILE A 74 -1.28 4.89 -3.86
C ILE A 74 -2.33 5.61 -3.04
N SER A 75 -3.59 5.50 -3.43
CA SER A 75 -4.72 6.06 -2.68
C SER A 75 -5.50 4.94 -1.98
N VAL A 76 -5.84 5.13 -0.71
CA VAL A 76 -6.73 4.25 0.06
C VAL A 76 -7.85 5.10 0.64
N SER A 77 -9.10 4.70 0.48
CA SER A 77 -10.25 5.35 1.11
C SER A 77 -11.15 4.33 1.77
N MET A 78 -11.77 4.70 2.88
CA MET A 78 -12.65 3.81 3.63
C MET A 78 -13.79 4.58 4.27
N HIS A 79 -14.93 3.90 4.43
CA HIS A 79 -16.11 4.44 5.08
C HIS A 79 -16.71 3.43 6.05
N SER A 80 -16.94 3.88 7.28
CA SER A 80 -17.60 3.14 8.36
C SER A 80 -18.97 3.73 8.72
N LYS A 81 -19.86 2.89 9.26
CA LYS A 81 -21.16 3.31 9.82
C LYS A 81 -21.01 4.17 11.08
N LYS A 82 -19.87 4.08 11.76
CA LYS A 82 -19.57 4.75 13.04
C LYS A 82 -18.21 5.44 12.95
N PRO A 83 -17.85 6.31 13.91
CA PRO A 83 -16.48 6.81 14.02
C PRO A 83 -15.47 5.67 13.94
N ILE A 84 -14.37 5.87 13.20
CA ILE A 84 -13.37 4.83 12.93
C ILE A 84 -12.78 4.27 14.22
N LYS A 85 -12.53 5.11 15.22
CA LYS A 85 -12.04 4.70 16.55
C LYS A 85 -12.99 3.78 17.32
N GLU A 86 -14.26 3.75 16.94
CA GLU A 86 -15.32 2.92 17.54
C GLU A 86 -15.76 1.77 16.62
N SER A 87 -15.18 1.67 15.42
CA SER A 87 -15.62 0.76 14.38
C SER A 87 -14.96 -0.60 14.52
N GLU A 88 -15.73 -1.66 14.31
CA GLU A 88 -15.23 -3.02 14.07
C GLU A 88 -15.21 -3.32 12.57
N GLU A 89 -14.62 -4.44 12.15
CA GLU A 89 -14.53 -4.86 10.73
C GLU A 89 -15.87 -4.77 10.00
N LYS A 90 -16.94 -5.29 10.62
CA LYS A 90 -18.32 -5.27 10.10
C LYS A 90 -18.95 -3.87 9.97
N ASP A 91 -18.36 -2.86 10.61
CA ASP A 91 -18.84 -1.48 10.55
C ASP A 91 -18.34 -0.78 9.29
N PHE A 92 -17.22 -1.23 8.70
CA PHE A 92 -16.76 -0.79 7.39
C PHE A 92 -17.72 -1.28 6.31
N THR A 93 -18.13 -0.35 5.45
CA THR A 93 -19.17 -0.58 4.42
C THR A 93 -18.67 -0.37 3.02
N ALA A 94 -17.58 0.37 2.89
CA ALA A 94 -16.93 0.61 1.63
C ALA A 94 -15.44 0.88 1.85
N MET A 95 -14.62 0.35 0.96
CA MET A 95 -13.19 0.61 0.89
C MET A 95 -12.80 0.71 -0.58
N ALA A 96 -11.83 1.55 -0.92
CA ALA A 96 -11.18 1.54 -2.21
C ALA A 96 -9.68 1.70 -2.07
N MET A 97 -8.93 0.99 -2.91
CA MET A 97 -7.50 1.15 -3.08
C MET A 97 -7.23 1.40 -4.56
N LYS A 98 -6.35 2.35 -4.87
CA LYS A 98 -6.02 2.72 -6.24
C LYS A 98 -4.51 2.96 -6.35
N LEU A 99 -3.86 2.25 -7.26
CA LEU A 99 -2.52 2.56 -7.73
C LEU A 99 -2.66 3.37 -9.02
N SER A 100 -2.08 4.57 -9.06
CA SER A 100 -2.06 5.43 -10.24
C SER A 100 -0.63 5.67 -10.69
N GLY A 101 -0.42 5.74 -12.00
CA GLY A 101 0.79 6.25 -12.63
C GLY A 101 0.51 7.57 -13.38
N PRO A 102 1.45 8.03 -14.22
CA PRO A 102 1.35 9.29 -14.96
C PRO A 102 0.04 9.42 -15.78
N ASP A 103 -0.36 8.32 -16.42
CA ASP A 103 -1.48 8.30 -17.36
C ASP A 103 -2.83 7.94 -16.73
N GLY A 104 -2.86 7.62 -15.44
CA GLY A 104 -4.08 7.30 -14.70
C GLY A 104 -3.98 6.07 -13.80
N ALA A 105 -5.13 5.47 -13.50
CA ALA A 105 -5.21 4.33 -12.59
C ALA A 105 -4.69 3.05 -13.27
N LEU A 106 -3.60 2.50 -12.74
CA LEU A 106 -3.03 1.22 -13.17
C LEU A 106 -3.77 0.04 -12.56
N LEU A 107 -4.18 0.18 -11.31
CA LEU A 107 -4.96 -0.83 -10.60
C LEU A 107 -5.93 -0.13 -9.67
N GLU A 108 -7.17 -0.59 -9.66
CA GLU A 108 -8.16 -0.10 -8.71
C GLU A 108 -9.01 -1.25 -8.19
N TYR A 109 -9.12 -1.29 -6.87
CA TYR A 109 -9.90 -2.25 -6.10
C TYR A 109 -10.92 -1.50 -5.26
N ARG A 110 -12.16 -1.98 -5.20
CA ARG A 110 -13.20 -1.47 -4.29
C ARG A 110 -13.94 -2.62 -3.63
N LEU A 111 -14.13 -2.53 -2.33
CA LEU A 111 -15.08 -3.34 -1.58
C LEU A 111 -16.30 -2.46 -1.31
N VAL A 112 -17.49 -2.83 -1.80
CA VAL A 112 -18.73 -2.09 -1.56
C VAL A 112 -19.86 -3.07 -1.25
N GLY A 113 -20.30 -3.08 0.01
CA GLY A 113 -21.23 -4.10 0.49
C GLY A 113 -20.62 -5.50 0.38
N ASP A 114 -21.35 -6.44 -0.22
CA ASP A 114 -20.91 -7.84 -0.39
C ASP A 114 -20.10 -8.09 -1.66
N TRP A 115 -19.72 -7.03 -2.38
CA TRP A 115 -19.08 -7.12 -3.69
C TRP A 115 -17.70 -6.49 -3.68
N ILE A 116 -16.77 -7.20 -4.30
CA ILE A 116 -15.44 -6.75 -4.67
C ILE A 116 -15.51 -6.30 -6.13
N TYR A 117 -14.92 -5.15 -6.44
CA TYR A 117 -14.77 -4.62 -7.78
C TYR A 117 -13.30 -4.42 -8.06
N ALA A 118 -12.85 -4.81 -9.24
CA ALA A 118 -11.48 -4.60 -9.65
C ALA A 118 -11.42 -4.13 -11.11
N ARG A 119 -10.42 -3.32 -11.42
CA ARG A 119 -9.97 -3.05 -12.78
C ARG A 119 -8.46 -2.92 -12.78
N VAL A 120 -7.87 -3.21 -13.93
CA VAL A 120 -6.43 -3.13 -14.13
C VAL A 120 -6.15 -2.59 -15.53
N ASP A 121 -5.18 -1.71 -15.64
CA ASP A 121 -4.59 -1.34 -16.93
C ASP A 121 -3.52 -2.38 -17.31
N ALA A 122 -4.00 -3.52 -17.79
CA ALA A 122 -3.15 -4.64 -18.16
C ALA A 122 -2.18 -4.31 -19.29
N ALA A 123 -2.55 -3.37 -20.17
CA ALA A 123 -1.69 -2.94 -21.27
C ALA A 123 -0.48 -2.18 -20.73
N THR A 124 -0.71 -1.14 -19.94
CA THR A 124 0.36 -0.33 -19.34
C THR A 124 1.24 -1.19 -18.43
N LEU A 125 0.65 -2.04 -17.56
CA LEU A 125 1.44 -2.92 -16.70
C LEU A 125 2.25 -3.98 -17.47
N GLY A 126 1.73 -4.49 -18.58
CA GLY A 126 2.44 -5.45 -19.44
C GLY A 126 3.63 -4.79 -20.17
N GLU A 127 3.45 -3.57 -20.66
CA GLU A 127 4.55 -2.80 -21.25
C GLU A 127 5.66 -2.52 -20.21
N MET A 128 5.27 -2.11 -19.01
CA MET A 128 6.21 -1.82 -17.92
C MET A 128 6.97 -3.04 -17.41
N SER A 129 6.35 -4.23 -17.43
CA SER A 129 7.01 -5.48 -17.02
C SER A 129 7.88 -6.10 -18.13
N GLY A 130 7.94 -5.47 -19.30
CA GLY A 130 8.61 -6.01 -20.49
C GLY A 130 7.92 -7.24 -21.07
N SER A 131 6.69 -7.53 -20.64
CA SER A 131 5.88 -8.69 -21.04
C SER A 131 4.50 -8.21 -21.49
N PRO A 132 4.39 -7.60 -22.70
CA PRO A 132 3.14 -7.04 -23.17
C PRO A 132 2.07 -8.13 -23.30
N LEU A 133 0.93 -7.92 -22.63
CA LEU A 133 -0.20 -8.84 -22.72
C LEU A 133 -0.92 -8.68 -24.07
N PRO A 134 -1.49 -9.77 -24.64
CA PRO A 134 -2.23 -9.67 -25.89
C PRO A 134 -3.44 -8.74 -25.70
N PRO A 135 -3.78 -7.93 -26.71
CA PRO A 135 -4.89 -7.02 -26.60
C PRO A 135 -6.20 -7.79 -26.45
N ALA A 136 -7.13 -7.26 -25.66
CA ALA A 136 -8.42 -7.90 -25.41
C ALA A 136 -9.21 -8.24 -26.69
N SER A 137 -8.99 -7.51 -27.80
CA SER A 137 -9.59 -7.78 -29.10
C SER A 137 -9.18 -9.13 -29.70
N GLU A 138 -7.99 -9.61 -29.38
CA GLU A 138 -7.45 -10.89 -29.88
C GLU A 138 -7.93 -12.09 -29.07
N LEU A 139 -8.46 -11.85 -27.87
CA LEU A 139 -9.05 -12.92 -27.07
C LEU A 139 -10.39 -13.40 -27.66
N PRO A 140 -10.64 -14.72 -27.63
CA PRO A 140 -11.90 -15.30 -28.08
C PRO A 140 -13.09 -14.77 -27.25
N PRO A 141 -14.31 -14.69 -27.82
CA PRO A 141 -15.50 -14.27 -27.07
C PRO A 141 -15.74 -15.06 -25.77
N GLU A 142 -15.32 -16.32 -25.75
CA GLU A 142 -15.40 -17.25 -24.63
C GLU A 142 -14.50 -16.82 -23.45
N ALA A 143 -13.55 -15.89 -23.64
CA ALA A 143 -12.72 -15.34 -22.56
C ALA A 143 -13.48 -14.39 -21.61
N GLY A 144 -14.76 -14.11 -21.88
CA GLY A 144 -15.72 -13.54 -20.93
C GLY A 144 -15.19 -12.37 -20.10
N ALA A 145 -15.20 -12.52 -18.77
CA ALA A 145 -14.78 -11.51 -17.81
C ALA A 145 -13.26 -11.20 -17.86
N PHE A 146 -12.42 -12.14 -18.29
CA PHE A 146 -10.98 -11.89 -18.45
C PHE A 146 -10.70 -10.94 -19.63
N LYS A 147 -11.42 -11.11 -20.74
CA LYS A 147 -11.39 -10.15 -21.85
C LYS A 147 -11.77 -8.75 -21.41
N LYS A 148 -12.74 -8.63 -20.51
CA LYS A 148 -13.19 -7.37 -19.92
C LYS A 148 -12.11 -6.76 -19.02
N LEU A 149 -11.47 -7.59 -18.18
CA LEU A 149 -10.36 -7.18 -17.33
C LEU A 149 -9.17 -6.65 -18.15
N LEU A 150 -8.75 -7.35 -19.22
CA LEU A 150 -7.68 -6.87 -20.11
C LEU A 150 -8.05 -5.59 -20.88
N ALA A 151 -9.35 -5.34 -21.09
CA ALA A 151 -9.83 -4.10 -21.69
C ALA A 151 -9.87 -2.93 -20.70
N GLY A 152 -9.43 -3.12 -19.45
CA GLY A 152 -9.51 -2.12 -18.38
C GLY A 152 -10.93 -1.89 -17.86
N GLU A 153 -11.89 -2.75 -18.23
CA GLU A 153 -13.26 -2.66 -17.75
C GLU A 153 -13.37 -3.21 -16.32
N TRP A 154 -14.35 -2.70 -15.57
CA TRP A 154 -14.63 -3.18 -14.22
C TRP A 154 -15.13 -4.62 -14.23
N ILE A 155 -14.53 -5.44 -13.38
CA ILE A 155 -15.09 -6.72 -12.98
C ILE A 155 -15.64 -6.64 -11.56
N LYS A 156 -16.58 -7.52 -11.23
CA LYS A 156 -17.11 -7.70 -9.87
C LYS A 156 -17.13 -9.15 -9.45
N LEU A 157 -16.93 -9.38 -8.17
CA LEU A 157 -16.89 -10.69 -7.52
C LEU A 157 -17.68 -10.62 -6.21
N SER A 158 -18.42 -11.68 -5.91
CA SER A 158 -19.08 -11.84 -4.61
C SER A 158 -18.04 -12.19 -3.53
N LYS A 159 -18.04 -11.47 -2.41
CA LYS A 159 -17.18 -11.79 -1.24
C LYS A 159 -17.37 -13.24 -0.79
N LYS A 160 -18.61 -13.72 -0.84
CA LYS A 160 -18.97 -15.09 -0.48
C LYS A 160 -18.32 -16.12 -1.41
N GLU A 161 -18.29 -15.87 -2.71
CA GLU A 161 -17.68 -16.78 -3.69
C GLU A 161 -16.15 -16.87 -3.49
N MET A 162 -15.52 -15.76 -3.13
CA MET A 162 -14.10 -15.72 -2.77
C MET A 162 -13.81 -16.58 -1.53
N GLU A 163 -14.62 -16.44 -0.47
CA GLU A 163 -14.49 -17.24 0.75
C GLU A 163 -14.74 -18.73 0.51
N GLU A 164 -15.75 -19.07 -0.30
CA GLU A 164 -16.06 -20.46 -0.65
C GLU A 164 -14.95 -21.07 -1.50
N THR A 165 -14.39 -20.33 -2.46
CA THR A 165 -13.26 -20.81 -3.27
C THR A 165 -12.00 -21.01 -2.41
N GLY A 166 -11.68 -20.06 -1.53
CA GLY A 166 -10.54 -20.18 -0.62
C GLY A 166 -10.62 -21.41 0.29
N LYS A 167 -11.82 -21.71 0.82
CA LYS A 167 -12.11 -22.93 1.61
C LYS A 167 -12.06 -24.22 0.80
N ASN A 168 -12.37 -24.17 -0.49
CA ASN A 168 -12.34 -25.34 -1.38
C ASN A 168 -10.91 -25.62 -1.88
N MET A 169 -10.06 -24.60 -2.00
CA MET A 169 -8.64 -24.75 -2.34
C MET A 169 -7.81 -25.27 -1.17
N SER A 170 -8.12 -24.90 0.07
CA SER A 170 -7.42 -25.43 1.26
C SER A 170 -7.66 -26.93 1.51
N GLY A 171 -8.58 -27.56 0.77
CA GLY A 171 -8.80 -29.00 0.76
C GLY A 171 -8.04 -29.77 -0.33
N ALA A 172 -7.32 -29.09 -1.23
CA ALA A 172 -6.52 -29.70 -2.29
C ALA A 172 -5.04 -29.73 -1.88
N GLU A 173 -4.62 -30.81 -1.21
CA GLU A 173 -3.20 -31.08 -0.96
C GLU A 173 -2.46 -31.18 -2.31
N GLY A 174 -1.72 -30.13 -2.68
CA GLY A 174 -0.90 -30.16 -3.89
C GLY A 174 -0.32 -28.84 -4.38
N LEU A 175 -0.90 -27.69 -4.01
CA LEU A 175 -0.42 -26.38 -4.47
C LEU A 175 -0.32 -25.37 -3.33
N GLY A 176 0.54 -25.64 -2.33
CA GLY A 176 1.19 -24.64 -1.45
C GLY A 176 0.38 -23.49 -0.84
N ALA A 177 -0.94 -23.50 -0.89
CA ALA A 177 -1.79 -22.41 -0.46
C ALA A 177 -2.15 -22.66 1.00
N GLU A 178 -1.44 -21.96 1.89
CA GLU A 178 -1.92 -21.78 3.25
C GLU A 178 -3.31 -21.12 3.21
N GLU A 179 -4.16 -21.49 4.17
CA GLU A 179 -5.53 -20.99 4.29
C GLU A 179 -5.53 -19.45 4.18
N PRO A 180 -6.32 -18.84 3.27
CA PRO A 180 -6.51 -17.39 3.33
C PRO A 180 -7.25 -17.10 4.63
N SER A 181 -6.56 -16.49 5.60
CA SER A 181 -7.21 -16.05 6.82
C SER A 181 -8.10 -14.84 6.53
N ALA A 182 -9.08 -14.68 7.40
CA ALA A 182 -10.33 -13.98 7.17
C ALA A 182 -10.14 -12.53 6.69
N GLU A 183 -10.95 -12.14 5.71
CA GLU A 183 -11.31 -10.77 5.30
C GLU A 183 -10.18 -9.73 5.23
N PRO A 184 -9.86 -9.13 4.06
CA PRO A 184 -8.94 -7.99 4.00
C PRO A 184 -9.61 -6.78 4.66
N SER A 185 -9.49 -6.66 5.96
CA SER A 185 -9.98 -5.54 6.73
C SER A 185 -8.97 -5.24 7.84
N LEU A 186 -8.59 -3.96 7.93
CA LEU A 186 -7.74 -3.47 9.00
C LEU A 186 -8.56 -3.51 10.29
N ASP A 187 -8.43 -4.57 11.08
CA ASP A 187 -9.19 -4.71 12.31
C ASP A 187 -8.91 -3.54 13.28
N ALA A 188 -9.92 -3.15 14.07
CA ALA A 188 -9.86 -2.00 14.99
C ALA A 188 -8.71 -2.08 16.00
N LYS A 189 -8.33 -3.31 16.37
CA LYS A 189 -7.22 -3.58 17.31
C LYS A 189 -5.88 -3.43 16.60
N THR A 190 -5.80 -3.64 15.29
CA THR A 190 -4.64 -3.33 14.46
C THR A 190 -4.49 -1.83 14.18
N GLN A 191 -5.58 -1.11 13.93
CA GLN A 191 -5.54 0.36 13.83
C GLN A 191 -5.07 1.02 15.13
N LYS A 192 -5.52 0.49 16.28
CA LYS A 192 -5.04 0.92 17.60
C LYS A 192 -3.55 0.61 17.80
N LYS A 193 -3.08 -0.58 17.41
CA LYS A 193 -1.65 -0.94 17.50
C LYS A 193 -0.77 -0.10 16.58
N LEU A 194 -1.22 0.21 15.36
CA LEU A 194 -0.51 1.09 14.44
C LEU A 194 -0.41 2.51 15.02
N THR A 195 -1.51 2.99 15.60
CA THR A 195 -1.54 4.28 16.30
C THR A 195 -0.63 4.27 17.54
N ASP A 196 -0.65 3.21 18.35
CA ASP A 196 0.19 3.07 19.54
C ASP A 196 1.68 2.92 19.18
N ALA A 197 2.00 2.22 18.09
CA ALA A 197 3.37 2.09 17.55
C ALA A 197 3.87 3.44 17.03
N LEU A 198 3.04 4.18 16.29
CA LEU A 198 3.35 5.53 15.83
C LEU A 198 3.54 6.48 17.02
N LYS A 199 2.68 6.40 18.05
CA LYS A 199 2.83 7.15 19.30
C LYS A 199 4.12 6.80 20.04
N LYS A 200 4.51 5.53 20.08
CA LYS A 200 5.74 5.07 20.75
C LYS A 200 7.01 5.51 20.00
N ALA A 201 7.02 5.37 18.67
CA ALA A 201 8.07 5.87 17.79
C ALA A 201 8.25 7.39 17.89
N VAL A 202 7.15 8.11 18.13
CA VAL A 202 7.12 9.57 18.33
C VAL A 202 7.50 9.96 19.76
N ALA A 203 7.22 9.12 20.77
CA ALA A 203 7.51 9.40 22.18
C ALA A 203 8.97 9.10 22.59
N GLU A 204 9.62 8.13 21.96
CA GLU A 204 11.01 7.76 22.26
C GLU A 204 11.95 8.26 21.13
N ASN A 205 12.72 9.32 21.42
CA ASN A 205 13.83 9.90 20.61
C ASN A 205 13.54 11.14 19.74
N VAL A 206 12.47 11.89 19.99
CA VAL A 206 12.11 13.02 19.13
C VAL A 206 12.47 14.39 19.72
N ASP A 207 13.32 15.13 19.00
CA ASP A 207 13.39 16.59 19.12
C ASP A 207 12.21 17.19 18.35
N PHE A 208 11.20 17.68 19.07
CA PHE A 208 10.07 18.37 18.44
C PHE A 208 10.40 19.83 18.18
N THR A 209 10.26 20.25 16.93
CA THR A 209 10.19 21.67 16.58
C THR A 209 8.83 21.99 16.01
N THR A 210 8.19 23.00 16.57
CA THR A 210 6.90 23.52 16.13
C THR A 210 7.11 24.83 15.41
N SER A 211 6.57 24.94 14.21
CA SER A 211 6.47 26.22 13.50
C SER A 211 5.04 26.41 13.01
N GLY A 212 4.42 27.53 13.40
CA GLY A 212 3.07 27.90 12.95
C GLY A 212 3.11 28.87 11.77
N GLY A 213 2.24 28.63 10.79
CA GLY A 213 1.86 29.56 9.72
C GLY A 213 0.70 30.47 10.14
N SER A 214 0.53 31.59 9.43
CA SER A 214 -0.51 32.59 9.72
C SER A 214 -1.94 32.16 9.35
N ASP A 215 -2.10 31.00 8.72
CA ASP A 215 -3.33 30.46 8.14
C ASP A 215 -3.93 29.29 8.94
N GLY A 216 -3.39 29.00 10.13
CA GLY A 216 -3.79 27.85 10.94
C GLY A 216 -3.06 26.56 10.59
N THR A 217 -2.07 26.62 9.70
CA THR A 217 -1.15 25.51 9.41
C THR A 217 -0.05 25.46 10.49
N GLU A 218 0.23 24.27 11.02
CA GLU A 218 1.27 24.02 12.00
C GLU A 218 2.11 22.82 11.56
N HIS A 219 3.44 22.98 11.56
CA HIS A 219 4.37 21.89 11.31
C HIS A 219 4.96 21.39 12.61
N ILE A 220 4.94 20.07 12.79
CA ILE A 220 5.58 19.37 13.89
C ILE A 220 6.63 18.45 13.30
N LYS A 221 7.90 18.75 13.52
CA LYS A 221 8.99 17.90 13.08
C LYS A 221 9.34 16.87 14.14
N ALA A 222 9.34 15.59 13.76
CA ALA A 222 9.91 14.50 14.53
C ALA A 222 11.19 13.99 13.87
N THR A 223 12.15 13.48 14.64
CA THR A 223 13.37 12.88 14.09
C THR A 223 13.64 11.57 14.80
N ALA A 224 13.80 10.50 14.04
CA ALA A 224 14.09 9.18 14.59
C ALA A 224 15.04 8.40 13.65
N PRO A 225 15.73 7.36 14.15
CA PRO A 225 16.53 6.50 13.28
C PRO A 225 15.63 5.76 12.27
N PHE A 226 15.95 5.84 10.98
CA PHE A 226 15.15 5.29 9.89
C PHE A 226 14.87 3.80 10.07
N ARG A 227 15.92 3.01 10.35
CA ARG A 227 15.80 1.57 10.61
C ARG A 227 14.78 1.25 11.69
N THR A 228 14.80 2.00 12.80
CA THR A 228 13.83 1.82 13.89
C THR A 228 12.41 2.08 13.42
N LEU A 229 12.17 3.16 12.69
CA LEU A 229 10.83 3.50 12.18
C LEU A 229 10.28 2.41 11.26
N VAL A 230 11.06 1.95 10.27
CA VAL A 230 10.59 0.92 9.34
C VAL A 230 10.38 -0.43 10.04
N THR A 231 11.28 -0.82 10.96
CA THR A 231 11.09 -2.04 11.75
C THR A 231 9.81 -1.99 12.57
N GLU A 232 9.56 -0.90 13.29
CA GLU A 232 8.35 -0.77 14.13
C GLU A 232 7.06 -0.72 13.30
N LEU A 233 7.07 -0.07 12.14
CA LEU A 233 5.93 -0.06 11.21
C LEU A 233 5.58 -1.48 10.74
N PHE A 234 6.55 -2.22 10.23
CA PHE A 234 6.31 -3.58 9.71
C PHE A 234 5.98 -4.58 10.84
N GLU A 235 6.53 -4.40 12.04
CA GLU A 235 6.11 -5.17 13.22
C GLU A 235 4.65 -4.88 13.61
N ALA A 236 4.20 -3.63 13.48
CA ALA A 236 2.81 -3.27 13.72
C ALA A 236 1.85 -3.83 12.66
N LEU A 237 2.31 -3.98 11.41
CA LEU A 237 1.55 -4.57 10.29
C LEU A 237 1.57 -6.11 10.30
N LYS A 238 2.47 -6.74 11.07
CA LYS A 238 2.59 -8.21 11.17
C LYS A 238 1.27 -8.97 11.39
N PRO A 239 0.29 -8.48 12.19
CA PRO A 239 -1.00 -9.16 12.34
C PRO A 239 -1.81 -9.24 11.03
N LEU A 240 -1.60 -8.31 10.09
CA LEU A 240 -2.30 -8.22 8.79
C LEU A 240 -1.63 -9.05 7.70
N ARG A 241 -0.42 -9.56 7.94
CA ARG A 241 0.30 -10.40 6.97
C ARG A 241 -0.48 -11.64 6.57
N ASN A 242 -1.34 -12.16 7.44
CA ASN A 242 -2.05 -13.39 7.10
C ASN A 242 -3.32 -13.11 6.29
N ASP A 243 -3.84 -11.87 6.36
CA ASP A 243 -5.11 -11.46 5.76
C ASP A 243 -4.94 -10.68 4.44
N LEU A 244 -3.69 -10.44 4.02
CA LEU A 244 -3.35 -9.79 2.76
C LEU A 244 -2.92 -10.84 1.72
N PRO A 245 -3.39 -10.77 0.47
CA PRO A 245 -3.05 -11.74 -0.58
C PRO A 245 -1.56 -11.78 -0.96
N ILE A 246 -0.76 -10.79 -0.54
CA ILE A 246 0.71 -10.72 -0.69
C ILE A 246 1.43 -10.75 0.67
N GLY A 247 0.74 -11.17 1.73
CA GLY A 247 1.17 -10.88 3.07
C GLY A 247 2.40 -11.66 3.54
N ASP A 248 2.71 -12.81 2.92
CA ASP A 248 3.97 -13.52 3.14
C ASP A 248 5.17 -12.94 2.39
N GLU A 249 4.90 -12.19 1.32
CA GLU A 249 5.91 -11.44 0.56
C GLU A 249 6.23 -10.07 1.18
N LEU A 250 5.46 -9.65 2.20
CA LEU A 250 5.75 -8.41 2.91
C LEU A 250 7.08 -8.49 3.68
N PRO A 251 7.96 -7.48 3.54
CA PRO A 251 9.22 -7.41 4.27
C PRO A 251 9.04 -7.58 5.78
N THR A 252 9.94 -8.32 6.39
CA THR A 252 10.08 -8.49 7.83
C THR A 252 11.11 -7.52 8.39
N ALA A 253 11.10 -7.36 9.72
CA ALA A 253 12.17 -6.64 10.44
C ALA A 253 13.59 -7.10 10.07
N LYS A 254 13.77 -8.37 9.66
CA LYS A 254 15.07 -8.90 9.25
C LYS A 254 15.52 -8.37 7.89
N ASP A 255 14.58 -8.10 6.99
CA ASP A 255 14.87 -7.59 5.65
C ASP A 255 15.36 -6.14 5.68
N PHE A 256 15.12 -5.44 6.80
CA PHE A 256 15.64 -4.09 7.06
C PHE A 256 16.94 -4.07 7.87
N ALA A 257 17.58 -5.21 8.13
CA ALA A 257 18.83 -5.27 8.90
C ALA A 257 19.94 -4.40 8.28
N ASP A 258 19.97 -4.32 6.95
CA ASP A 258 20.94 -3.54 6.19
C ASP A 258 20.49 -2.10 5.92
N ALA A 259 19.23 -1.74 6.21
CA ALA A 259 18.71 -0.39 6.02
C ALA A 259 19.53 0.62 6.86
N PRO A 260 19.88 1.82 6.36
CA PRO A 260 20.74 2.72 7.10
C PRO A 260 20.11 3.16 8.44
N ASN A 261 20.89 3.09 9.54
CA ASN A 261 20.44 3.58 10.84
C ASN A 261 20.66 5.10 11.01
N LYS A 262 20.53 5.86 9.91
CA LYS A 262 20.66 7.32 9.93
C LYS A 262 19.37 7.94 10.46
N LYS A 263 19.50 9.11 11.10
CA LYS A 263 18.34 9.89 11.56
C LYS A 263 17.63 10.53 10.35
N VAL A 264 16.38 10.16 10.14
CA VAL A 264 15.47 10.82 9.20
C VAL A 264 14.49 11.70 9.98
N SER A 265 13.94 12.70 9.31
CA SER A 265 12.96 13.60 9.91
C SER A 265 11.60 13.39 9.28
N ALA A 266 10.57 13.23 10.10
CA ALA A 266 9.18 13.26 9.68
C ALA A 266 8.59 14.64 10.00
N ASP A 267 7.97 15.30 9.02
CA ASP A 267 7.26 16.56 9.18
C ASP A 267 5.76 16.28 9.14
N PHE A 268 5.08 16.57 10.25
CA PHE A 268 3.64 16.43 10.38
C PHE A 268 3.00 17.80 10.16
N THR A 269 2.19 17.92 9.12
CA THR A 269 1.42 19.13 8.83
C THR A 269 0.03 18.99 9.43
N LEU A 270 -0.28 19.90 10.35
CA LEU A 270 -1.61 20.06 10.92
C LEU A 270 -2.27 21.32 10.34
N LYS A 271 -3.55 21.23 9.97
CA LYS A 271 -4.36 22.40 9.60
C LYS A 271 -5.53 22.50 10.57
N ASN A 272 -5.60 23.60 11.34
CA ASN A 272 -6.60 23.76 12.40
C ASN A 272 -6.62 22.58 13.42
N GLY A 273 -5.46 21.96 13.62
CA GLY A 273 -5.28 20.80 14.50
C GLY A 273 -5.81 19.48 13.92
N GLU A 274 -6.09 19.39 12.62
CA GLU A 274 -6.34 18.14 11.89
C GLU A 274 -5.07 17.75 11.13
N LEU A 275 -4.71 16.47 11.12
CA LEU A 275 -3.56 15.99 10.36
C LEU A 275 -3.90 15.95 8.87
N THR A 276 -3.11 16.65 8.06
CA THR A 276 -3.30 16.69 6.60
C THR A 276 -2.16 16.07 5.82
N GLU A 277 -0.95 16.04 6.38
CA GLU A 277 0.21 15.47 5.70
C GLU A 277 1.25 14.95 6.71
N VAL A 278 1.92 13.85 6.36
CA VAL A 278 3.15 13.38 6.98
C VAL A 278 4.19 13.22 5.88
N SER A 279 5.31 13.94 5.97
CA SER A 279 6.40 13.87 5.00
C SER A 279 7.67 13.35 5.68
N VAL A 280 8.19 12.22 5.24
CA VAL A 280 9.44 11.64 5.76
C VAL A 280 10.59 11.99 4.82
N ASP A 281 11.51 12.82 5.27
CA ASP A 281 12.71 13.21 4.52
C ASP A 281 13.72 12.07 4.47
N LEU A 282 13.85 11.46 3.29
CA LEU A 282 14.75 10.36 2.99
C LEU A 282 16.07 10.85 2.36
N ALA A 283 16.24 12.14 2.09
CA ALA A 283 17.42 12.66 1.37
C ALA A 283 18.74 12.34 2.09
N LYS A 284 18.73 12.21 3.43
CA LYS A 284 19.92 11.81 4.22
C LYS A 284 20.35 10.36 3.99
N LEU A 285 19.45 9.51 3.50
CA LEU A 285 19.78 8.14 3.09
C LEU A 285 20.49 8.13 1.73
N ALA A 286 20.27 9.18 0.94
CA ALA A 286 20.68 9.37 -0.45
C ALA A 286 21.89 10.32 -0.61
N GLU A 287 22.67 10.58 0.45
CA GLU A 287 23.72 11.65 0.50
C GLU A 287 24.80 11.59 -0.59
N THR A 288 25.00 10.44 -1.24
CA THR A 288 25.96 10.28 -2.33
C THR A 288 25.43 10.85 -3.66
N ALA A 289 24.13 10.70 -3.91
CA ALA A 289 23.46 11.26 -5.07
C ALA A 289 23.04 12.70 -4.81
N LYS A 290 23.24 13.59 -5.81
CA LYS A 290 22.81 15.00 -5.74
C LYS A 290 21.29 15.14 -5.89
N VAL A 291 20.50 14.51 -5.02
CA VAL A 291 19.04 14.60 -5.01
C VAL A 291 18.61 15.86 -4.26
N LYS A 292 17.73 16.66 -4.88
CA LYS A 292 17.24 17.92 -4.29
C LYS A 292 16.04 17.71 -3.36
N LYS A 293 15.27 16.64 -3.60
CA LYS A 293 14.02 16.31 -2.92
C LYS A 293 13.88 14.79 -2.98
N PHE A 294 13.71 14.17 -1.82
CA PHE A 294 13.48 12.74 -1.71
C PHE A 294 12.74 12.49 -0.40
N ALA A 295 11.41 12.49 -0.46
CA ALA A 295 10.57 12.29 0.71
C ALA A 295 9.41 11.34 0.41
N LEU A 296 9.08 10.49 1.38
CA LEU A 296 7.83 9.73 1.33
C LEU A 296 6.72 10.58 1.93
N VAL A 297 5.67 10.85 1.17
CA VAL A 297 4.60 11.75 1.59
C VAL A 297 3.29 10.99 1.71
N LEU A 298 2.67 11.10 2.88
CA LEU A 298 1.33 10.58 3.16
C LEU A 298 0.39 11.77 3.39
N ARG A 299 -0.57 11.99 2.48
CA ARG A 299 -1.64 12.98 2.67
C ARG A 299 -2.87 12.31 3.25
N VAL A 300 -3.53 13.03 4.14
CA VAL A 300 -4.74 12.59 4.83
C VAL A 300 -5.84 13.60 4.56
N SER A 301 -7.02 13.10 4.22
CA SER A 301 -8.19 13.91 3.94
C SER A 301 -9.46 13.21 4.43
N GLU A 302 -10.53 13.99 4.59
CA GLU A 302 -11.87 13.44 4.73
C GLU A 302 -12.20 12.66 3.44
N GLY A 303 -12.54 11.38 3.58
CA GLY A 303 -12.81 10.52 2.45
C GLY A 303 -14.27 10.61 1.99
N GLU A 304 -14.52 10.49 0.70
CA GLU A 304 -15.87 10.15 0.22
C GLU A 304 -16.10 8.65 0.38
N LYS A 305 -17.35 8.24 0.59
CA LYS A 305 -17.71 6.82 0.63
C LYS A 305 -17.46 6.19 -0.76
N PRO A 306 -16.62 5.16 -0.88
CA PRO A 306 -16.46 4.48 -2.15
C PRO A 306 -17.77 3.87 -2.66
N GLU A 307 -18.04 4.05 -3.95
CA GLU A 307 -19.25 3.56 -4.60
C GLU A 307 -18.96 2.44 -5.59
N ALA A 308 -19.97 1.61 -5.83
CA ALA A 308 -19.91 0.56 -6.83
C ALA A 308 -19.77 1.21 -8.24
N PRO A 309 -18.77 0.82 -9.04
CA PRO A 309 -18.62 1.32 -10.39
C PRO A 309 -19.76 0.84 -11.29
N ALA A 310 -20.18 1.69 -12.22
CA ALA A 310 -21.15 1.32 -13.24
C ALA A 310 -20.53 0.35 -14.26
N GLY A 311 -21.34 -0.58 -14.77
CA GLY A 311 -20.93 -1.48 -15.86
C GLY A 311 -20.02 -2.64 -15.47
N ALA A 312 -19.87 -2.93 -14.17
CA ALA A 312 -19.02 -4.02 -13.72
C ALA A 312 -19.56 -5.40 -14.18
N THR A 313 -18.68 -6.19 -14.82
CA THR A 313 -18.98 -7.54 -15.30
C THR A 313 -18.72 -8.56 -14.20
N GLU A 314 -19.67 -9.46 -13.95
CA GLU A 314 -19.49 -10.49 -12.93
C GLU A 314 -18.44 -11.52 -13.37
N LEU A 315 -17.44 -11.76 -12.52
CA LEU A 315 -16.41 -12.77 -12.71
C LEU A 315 -16.80 -14.03 -11.93
N ASN A 316 -16.99 -15.13 -12.65
CA ASN A 316 -17.15 -16.45 -12.04
C ASN A 316 -15.75 -17.09 -11.89
N ILE A 317 -15.32 -17.31 -10.64
CA ILE A 317 -13.98 -17.87 -10.36
C ILE A 317 -13.86 -19.33 -10.86
N GLU A 318 -14.92 -20.14 -10.76
CA GLU A 318 -14.90 -21.53 -11.24
C GLU A 318 -14.71 -21.59 -12.76
N GLU A 319 -15.35 -20.67 -13.49
CA GLU A 319 -15.20 -20.53 -14.94
C GLU A 319 -13.78 -20.08 -15.32
N LEU A 320 -13.22 -19.10 -14.59
CA LEU A 320 -11.84 -18.65 -14.79
C LEU A 320 -10.84 -19.79 -14.59
N MET A 321 -10.98 -20.53 -13.49
CA MET A 321 -10.11 -21.66 -13.18
C MET A 321 -10.24 -22.80 -14.20
N THR A 322 -11.47 -23.14 -14.59
CA THR A 322 -11.72 -24.16 -15.61
C THR A 322 -11.12 -23.74 -16.95
N SER A 323 -11.16 -22.45 -17.28
CA SER A 323 -10.58 -21.90 -18.51
C SER A 323 -9.04 -21.91 -18.49
N MET A 324 -8.42 -21.63 -17.34
CA MET A 324 -6.97 -21.76 -17.14
C MET A 324 -6.50 -23.21 -17.23
N LEU A 325 -7.22 -24.14 -16.59
CA LEU A 325 -6.82 -25.55 -16.48
C LEU A 325 -7.10 -26.37 -17.75
N SER A 326 -8.14 -26.01 -18.52
CA SER A 326 -8.55 -26.73 -19.74
C SER A 326 -7.71 -26.41 -20.99
N GLY A 327 -6.63 -25.63 -20.84
CA GLY A 327 -5.67 -25.38 -21.92
C GLY A 327 -6.14 -24.38 -22.99
N ALA A 328 -7.36 -23.83 -22.89
CA ALA A 328 -7.77 -22.68 -23.70
C ALA A 328 -6.93 -21.42 -23.40
N PHE A 329 -6.27 -21.38 -22.23
CA PHE A 329 -5.34 -20.35 -21.79
C PHE A 329 -3.88 -20.82 -21.68
N GLY A 330 -3.62 -22.11 -21.48
CA GLY A 330 -2.25 -22.65 -21.36
C GLY A 330 -1.44 -22.58 -22.66
N GLY A 331 -2.10 -22.55 -23.83
CA GLY A 331 -1.43 -22.51 -25.13
C GLY A 331 -0.85 -21.15 -25.52
N ALA A 332 -1.27 -20.05 -24.88
CA ALA A 332 -0.78 -18.71 -25.23
C ALA A 332 0.37 -18.22 -24.32
N VAL A 333 0.60 -18.87 -23.18
CA VAL A 333 1.69 -18.55 -22.23
C VAL A 333 2.80 -19.61 -22.28
N ALA A 334 2.53 -20.80 -22.83
CA ALA A 334 3.53 -21.87 -22.96
C ALA A 334 4.35 -21.82 -24.26
N ASP A 335 4.01 -20.96 -25.22
CA ASP A 335 4.67 -20.90 -26.53
C ASP A 335 5.69 -19.75 -26.67
N GLU A 336 5.87 -18.91 -25.64
CA GLU A 336 7.07 -18.05 -25.52
C GLU A 336 8.07 -18.67 -24.52
N GLU A 337 8.77 -19.68 -25.03
CA GLU A 337 10.19 -19.97 -24.78
C GLU A 337 10.76 -19.58 -23.40
N PHE A 338 10.27 -20.22 -22.32
CA PHE A 338 11.15 -20.51 -21.18
C PHE A 338 12.22 -21.47 -21.69
N GLY A 339 13.40 -20.90 -22.00
CA GLY A 339 14.54 -21.58 -22.57
C GLY A 339 14.80 -22.93 -21.91
N ASP A 340 14.95 -23.92 -22.77
CA ASP A 340 15.26 -25.32 -22.52
C ASP A 340 16.53 -25.44 -21.63
N ALA A 341 16.33 -25.43 -20.31
CA ALA A 341 17.35 -25.84 -19.35
C ALA A 341 17.15 -27.33 -19.08
N SER A 342 17.76 -28.14 -19.95
CA SER A 342 17.97 -29.56 -19.73
C SER A 342 18.64 -29.78 -18.36
N PHE A 343 17.90 -30.34 -17.40
CA PHE A 343 18.49 -30.92 -16.21
C PHE A 343 19.25 -32.18 -16.63
N GLU A 344 20.53 -32.03 -16.98
CA GLU A 344 21.44 -33.18 -17.04
C GLU A 344 21.56 -33.77 -15.63
N GLU A 345 21.09 -35.00 -15.47
CA GLU A 345 21.48 -35.91 -14.39
C GLU A 345 23.01 -36.10 -14.43
N GLY A 346 23.72 -35.25 -13.70
CA GLY A 346 25.18 -35.26 -13.55
C GLY A 346 25.60 -35.60 -12.13
N ASP A 347 25.77 -36.89 -11.89
CA ASP A 347 26.86 -37.49 -11.11
C ASP A 347 27.13 -36.97 -9.68
N LEU A 348 26.51 -37.61 -8.69
CA LEU A 348 27.03 -37.68 -7.32
C LEU A 348 27.15 -39.14 -6.86
N ALA A 349 27.95 -39.92 -7.60
CA ALA A 349 28.68 -41.04 -7.01
C ALA A 349 29.91 -40.46 -6.28
N GLY A 350 29.85 -40.40 -4.95
CA GLY A 350 30.97 -39.88 -4.15
C GLY A 350 30.79 -40.07 -2.65
N ASP A 351 31.04 -41.31 -2.21
CA ASP A 351 31.53 -41.73 -0.88
C ASP A 351 31.37 -40.78 0.32
N VAL A 352 30.55 -41.19 1.29
CA VAL A 352 30.97 -41.12 2.71
C VAL A 352 30.52 -42.40 3.43
N GLN A 353 31.51 -43.24 3.74
CA GLN A 353 31.41 -44.36 4.65
C GLN A 353 31.07 -43.89 6.08
N MET A 354 30.05 -44.53 6.65
CA MET A 354 29.95 -45.01 8.02
C MET A 354 31.25 -44.89 8.86
N TRP A 355 31.25 -44.01 9.89
CA TRP A 355 31.20 -44.31 11.34
C TRP A 355 31.03 -43.03 12.17
#